data_AF-A0A0E3P1B6-F1
#
_entry.id   AF-A0A0E3P1B6-F1
#
_cell.length_a   1.000
_cell.length_b   1.000
_cell.length_c   1.000
_cell.angle_alpha   90.00
_cell.angle_beta   90.00
_cell.angle_gamma   90.00
#
_symmetry.space_group_name_H-M   'P 1'
#
loop_
_entity.id
_entity.type
_entity.pdbx_description
1 polymer ?
#
loop_
_entity_poly.entity_id
_entity_poly.type
_entity_poly.pdbx_seq_one_letter_code
_entity_poly.pdbx_strand_id
1 'polypeptide(L)'
;MRKLIIGLGIMATLAVLSFGQATNFGSNVINTKDGGSVQYELEGSLPSINDTVKIYTIRNSIVTTESVAEIGSKFGFVNCSPSNADPGTIGMFDGEKHLSVYEKSGAIWYVIPSKMDPVVDMQPNLPDDETAKKIATDFLVSTNCLPQDSKFNEIVADQQITAEKGTDKVIQSYNTTLQVRYQREINGIPVVGPGSKLKVFIGDNNGVVGMFKVWRDVMPDINIKIKTPEKAYSDLVEGNDIVLPVRADGDKVIIKNVTLGYWMEPADKEQTNVLPVYIFKGDVIDSNGKYSGQYEGYVYATEGGLI
;
A
#
# COMPACT_ATOMS: atom_id res chain seq x y z
N MET A 1 -8.11 -27.02 29.82
CA MET A 1 -7.22 -26.49 28.76
C MET A 1 -7.77 -25.15 28.30
N ARG A 2 -7.14 -24.05 28.70
CA ARG A 2 -7.53 -22.69 28.26
C ARG A 2 -6.88 -22.43 26.90
N LYS A 3 -7.68 -22.37 25.84
CA LYS A 3 -7.23 -21.91 24.52
C LYS A 3 -6.96 -20.40 24.63
N LEU A 4 -5.71 -20.00 24.45
CA LEU A 4 -5.31 -18.60 24.35
C LEU A 4 -5.23 -18.27 22.86
N ILE A 5 -6.14 -17.43 22.36
CA ILE A 5 -6.12 -16.92 20.99
C ILE A 5 -5.06 -15.80 20.98
N ILE A 6 -3.93 -16.05 20.32
CA ILE A 6 -2.88 -15.04 20.09
C ILE A 6 -3.05 -14.57 18.64
N GLY A 7 -3.08 -13.24 18.46
CA GLY A 7 -3.46 -12.57 17.22
C GLY A 7 -2.55 -12.79 16.01
N LEU A 8 -3.03 -12.21 14.90
CA LEU A 8 -2.50 -12.20 13.52
C LEU A 8 -0.98 -12.43 13.42
N GLY A 9 -0.61 -13.58 12.86
CA GLY A 9 0.72 -13.83 12.32
C GLY A 9 0.75 -13.38 10.85
N ILE A 10 1.27 -12.18 10.61
CA ILE A 10 1.72 -11.77 9.27
C ILE A 10 2.93 -12.65 8.94
N MET A 11 2.81 -13.56 7.97
CA MET A 11 3.99 -14.12 7.32
C MET A 11 4.74 -12.94 6.68
N ALA A 12 5.92 -12.67 7.21
CA ALA A 12 6.73 -11.50 6.92
C ALA A 12 7.14 -11.44 5.43
N THR A 13 6.31 -10.78 4.63
CA THR A 13 6.78 -9.61 3.91
C THR A 13 6.60 -8.43 4.85
N LEU A 14 7.69 -7.84 5.35
CA LEU A 14 7.64 -6.63 6.17
C LEU A 14 7.00 -5.48 5.39
N ALA A 15 5.69 -5.33 5.55
CA ALA A 15 4.97 -4.08 5.40
C ALA A 15 3.95 -4.06 6.53
N VAL A 16 4.30 -3.38 7.63
CA VAL A 16 3.40 -3.13 8.75
C VAL A 16 2.19 -2.36 8.22
N LEU A 17 1.04 -3.01 8.13
CA LEU A 17 -0.25 -2.35 7.99
C LEU A 17 -1.06 -2.61 9.26
N SER A 18 -0.70 -1.90 10.32
CA SER A 18 -1.61 -1.65 11.43
C SER A 18 -2.57 -0.54 11.01
N PHE A 19 -3.81 -0.90 10.68
CA PHE A 19 -4.91 0.07 10.68
C PHE A 19 -5.30 0.38 12.13
N GLY A 20 -5.35 1.68 12.46
CA GLY A 20 -5.86 2.15 13.75
C GLY A 20 -4.79 2.58 14.76
N GLN A 21 -3.88 3.46 14.37
CA GLN A 21 -3.38 4.54 15.22
C GLN A 21 -2.61 5.52 14.34
N ALA A 22 -2.98 6.80 14.38
CA ALA A 22 -2.24 7.88 13.74
C ALA A 22 -0.82 7.91 14.31
N THR A 23 0.15 7.34 13.61
CA THR A 23 1.55 7.51 13.93
C THR A 23 2.02 8.79 13.26
N ASN A 24 2.32 9.78 14.09
CA ASN A 24 3.01 11.01 13.68
C ASN A 24 4.30 10.64 12.92
N PHE A 25 4.29 10.74 11.59
CA PHE A 25 5.52 10.70 10.79
C PHE A 25 6.17 12.08 10.83
N GLY A 26 6.75 12.37 11.98
CA GLY A 26 7.69 13.47 12.19
C GLY A 26 8.98 12.91 12.76
N SER A 27 10.09 13.45 12.25
CA SER A 27 11.48 13.26 12.66
C SER A 27 12.24 12.03 12.13
N ASN A 28 13.34 12.36 11.44
CA ASN A 28 14.42 11.50 11.00
C ASN A 28 14.92 10.62 12.14
N VAL A 29 14.69 9.31 12.07
CA VAL A 29 15.48 8.36 12.84
C VAL A 29 15.66 7.05 12.06
N ILE A 30 16.86 6.84 11.52
CA ILE A 30 17.37 5.52 11.16
C ILE A 30 17.72 4.84 12.50
N ASN A 31 16.75 4.18 13.14
CA ASN A 31 17.01 3.39 14.33
C ASN A 31 17.22 1.92 13.93
N THR A 32 18.48 1.56 13.72
CA THR A 32 18.91 0.15 13.67
C THR A 32 18.77 -0.46 15.07
N LYS A 33 18.40 -1.74 15.16
CA LYS A 33 18.77 -2.50 16.37
C LYS A 33 20.29 -2.58 16.32
N ASP A 34 20.94 -2.07 17.36
CA ASP A 34 22.37 -2.19 17.59
C ASP A 34 23.30 -1.48 16.59
N GLY A 35 23.05 -0.21 16.23
CA GLY A 35 24.11 0.73 15.79
C GLY A 35 24.99 0.34 14.59
N GLY A 36 24.71 -0.77 13.90
CA GLY A 36 25.40 -1.20 12.69
C GLY A 36 24.76 -0.58 11.46
N SER A 37 25.58 -0.13 10.51
CA SER A 37 25.10 0.31 9.20
C SER A 37 24.77 -0.91 8.34
N VAL A 38 23.57 -0.92 7.73
CA VAL A 38 23.22 -1.91 6.70
C VAL A 38 24.17 -1.73 5.52
N GLN A 39 24.81 -2.81 5.08
CA GLN A 39 25.69 -2.82 3.91
C GLN A 39 24.84 -2.98 2.63
N TYR A 40 25.07 -2.15 1.63
CA TYR A 40 24.42 -2.29 0.32
C TYR A 40 25.43 -2.75 -0.74
N GLU A 41 25.06 -3.75 -1.51
CA GLU A 41 25.82 -4.24 -2.66
C GLU A 41 24.94 -4.19 -3.91
N LEU A 42 25.49 -3.67 -5.00
CA LEU A 42 24.84 -3.65 -6.30
C LEU A 42 25.26 -4.86 -7.13
N GLU A 43 24.36 -5.81 -7.30
CA GLU A 43 24.52 -6.96 -8.21
C GLU A 43 23.88 -6.68 -9.57
N GLY A 44 22.77 -5.94 -9.58
CA GLY A 44 22.06 -5.54 -10.80
C GLY A 44 22.74 -4.41 -11.57
N SER A 45 22.23 -4.14 -12.77
CA SER A 45 22.65 -2.96 -13.55
C SER A 45 21.80 -1.73 -13.18
N LEU A 46 22.45 -0.57 -13.09
CA LEU A 46 21.74 0.71 -13.05
C LEU A 46 21.08 0.99 -14.40
N PRO A 47 19.85 1.54 -14.42
CA PRO A 47 19.11 1.75 -15.65
C PRO A 47 19.69 2.91 -16.47
N SER A 48 19.74 2.80 -17.79
CA SER A 48 20.01 3.95 -18.65
C SER A 48 18.72 4.73 -18.88
N ILE A 49 18.61 5.94 -18.33
CA ILE A 49 17.43 6.78 -18.42
C ILE A 49 17.78 8.22 -18.81
N ASN A 50 16.80 8.96 -19.32
CA ASN A 50 16.95 10.40 -19.56
C ASN A 50 17.21 11.15 -18.25
N ASP A 51 17.95 12.25 -18.32
CA ASP A 51 18.23 13.13 -17.19
C ASP A 51 17.03 14.01 -16.80
N THR A 52 15.89 13.85 -17.48
CA THR A 52 14.64 14.55 -17.19
C THR A 52 13.44 13.62 -17.15
N VAL A 53 12.46 13.96 -16.31
CA VAL A 53 11.19 13.25 -16.19
C VAL A 53 10.02 14.23 -16.16
N LYS A 54 8.87 13.83 -16.71
CA LYS A 54 7.61 14.57 -16.57
C LYS A 54 7.13 14.51 -15.12
N ILE A 55 6.73 15.63 -14.55
CA ILE A 55 5.99 15.72 -13.29
C ILE A 55 4.51 15.93 -13.59
N TYR A 56 3.68 15.49 -12.65
CA TYR A 56 2.24 15.65 -12.72
C TYR A 56 1.75 16.33 -11.46
N THR A 57 0.85 17.28 -11.65
CA THR A 57 0.11 17.90 -10.54
C THR A 57 -1.09 17.01 -10.19
N ILE A 58 -1.38 16.93 -8.91
CA ILE A 58 -2.55 16.23 -8.38
C ILE A 58 -3.76 17.16 -8.43
N ARG A 59 -4.85 16.65 -8.99
CA ARG A 59 -6.16 17.32 -8.90
C ARG A 59 -6.84 16.90 -7.61
N ASN A 60 -6.70 17.74 -6.59
CA ASN A 60 -7.36 17.51 -5.30
C ASN A 60 -8.89 17.55 -5.48
N SER A 61 -9.56 16.53 -4.96
CA SER A 61 -11.01 16.54 -4.82
C SER A 61 -11.38 17.23 -3.52
N ILE A 62 -12.35 18.16 -3.56
CA ILE A 62 -12.91 18.74 -2.34
C ILE A 62 -13.87 17.69 -1.76
N VAL A 63 -13.55 17.19 -0.57
CA VAL A 63 -14.40 16.24 0.14
C VAL A 63 -15.39 17.01 1.01
N THR A 64 -16.68 16.89 0.70
CA THR A 64 -17.79 17.47 1.46
C THR A 64 -18.81 16.39 1.85
N THR A 65 -19.70 16.70 2.78
CA THR A 65 -20.83 15.81 3.14
C THR A 65 -21.67 15.43 1.92
N GLU A 66 -21.92 16.35 1.00
CA GLU A 66 -22.68 16.10 -0.23
C GLU A 66 -21.94 15.09 -1.12
N SER A 67 -20.63 15.30 -1.34
CA SER A 67 -19.82 14.37 -2.12
C SER A 67 -19.77 12.96 -1.50
N VAL A 68 -19.74 12.86 -0.16
CA VAL A 68 -19.75 11.58 0.54
C VAL A 68 -21.13 10.91 0.45
N ALA A 69 -22.22 11.67 0.52
CA ALA A 69 -23.57 11.13 0.30
C ALA A 69 -23.71 10.56 -1.12
N GLU A 70 -23.18 11.26 -2.13
CA GLU A 70 -23.15 10.78 -3.52
C GLU A 70 -22.35 9.49 -3.66
N ILE A 71 -21.17 9.41 -3.04
CA ILE A 71 -20.38 8.17 -2.99
C ILE A 71 -21.20 7.07 -2.30
N GLY A 72 -21.70 7.31 -1.09
CA GLY A 72 -22.47 6.33 -0.32
C GLY A 72 -23.69 5.77 -1.05
N SER A 73 -24.40 6.59 -1.83
CA SER A 73 -25.52 6.12 -2.65
C SER A 73 -25.11 5.00 -3.63
N LYS A 74 -23.89 5.07 -4.18
CA LYS A 74 -23.32 4.05 -5.09
C LYS A 74 -22.95 2.76 -4.36
N PHE A 75 -22.70 2.84 -3.05
CA PHE A 75 -22.46 1.68 -2.16
C PHE A 75 -23.75 1.19 -1.48
N GLY A 76 -24.91 1.72 -1.86
CA GLY A 76 -26.21 1.31 -1.32
C GLY A 76 -26.47 1.78 0.11
N PHE A 77 -25.87 2.89 0.54
CA PHE A 77 -26.28 3.58 1.77
C PHE A 77 -27.59 4.33 1.49
N VAL A 78 -28.64 4.03 2.25
CA VAL A 78 -29.97 4.61 2.11
C VAL A 78 -30.41 5.15 3.46
N ASN A 79 -30.94 6.38 3.49
CA ASN A 79 -31.37 7.07 4.72
C ASN A 79 -30.27 7.22 5.79
N CYS A 80 -29.00 7.21 5.38
CA CYS A 80 -27.85 7.49 6.23
C CYS A 80 -27.30 8.88 5.86
N SER A 81 -27.05 9.72 6.86
CA SER A 81 -26.42 11.03 6.65
C SER A 81 -24.91 10.93 6.89
N PRO A 82 -24.07 11.52 6.01
CA PRO A 82 -22.65 11.62 6.27
C PRO A 82 -22.35 12.46 7.51
N SER A 83 -21.33 12.04 8.25
CA SER A 83 -20.82 12.78 9.41
C SER A 83 -19.32 12.60 9.53
N ASN A 84 -18.67 13.37 10.41
CA ASN A 84 -17.30 13.08 10.80
C ASN A 84 -17.25 11.67 11.40
N ALA A 85 -16.40 10.81 10.82
CA ALA A 85 -16.24 9.43 11.25
C ALA A 85 -14.99 9.30 12.14
N ASP A 86 -13.81 9.45 11.51
CA ASP A 86 -12.50 9.52 12.16
C ASP A 86 -11.81 10.86 11.84
N PRO A 87 -10.81 11.29 12.62
CA PRO A 87 -10.03 12.49 12.31
C PRO A 87 -9.52 12.50 10.86
N GLY A 88 -9.88 13.53 10.08
CA GLY A 88 -9.49 13.66 8.68
C GLY A 88 -10.39 12.92 7.68
N THR A 89 -11.57 12.46 8.11
CA THR A 89 -12.51 11.73 7.25
C THR A 89 -13.97 12.14 7.45
N ILE A 90 -14.73 12.12 6.37
CA ILE A 90 -16.21 12.15 6.38
C ILE A 90 -16.69 10.74 6.02
N GLY A 91 -17.64 10.20 6.77
CA GLY A 91 -18.09 8.81 6.59
C GLY A 91 -19.59 8.60 6.79
N MET A 92 -20.01 7.36 6.54
CA MET A 92 -21.39 6.88 6.66
C MET A 92 -21.39 5.49 7.31
N PHE A 93 -22.41 5.22 8.12
CA PHE A 93 -22.66 3.92 8.74
C PHE A 93 -24.15 3.61 8.71
N ASP A 94 -24.52 2.39 8.30
CA ASP A 94 -25.92 1.96 8.21
C ASP A 94 -26.29 0.85 9.22
N GLY A 95 -25.41 0.55 10.16
CA GLY A 95 -25.57 -0.58 11.09
C GLY A 95 -24.74 -1.81 10.69
N GLU A 96 -24.37 -1.95 9.41
CA GLU A 96 -23.59 -3.08 8.90
C GLU A 96 -22.35 -2.64 8.11
N LYS A 97 -22.48 -1.66 7.22
CA LYS A 97 -21.41 -1.17 6.33
C LYS A 97 -20.88 0.15 6.85
N HIS A 98 -19.56 0.32 6.73
CA HIS A 98 -18.87 1.58 6.94
C HIS A 98 -18.32 2.09 5.61
N LEU A 99 -18.43 3.40 5.42
CA LEU A 99 -17.77 4.16 4.37
C LEU A 99 -17.04 5.32 5.03
N SER A 100 -15.77 5.53 4.69
CA SER A 100 -14.98 6.70 5.07
C SER A 100 -14.29 7.28 3.85
N VAL A 101 -14.33 8.59 3.70
CA VAL A 101 -13.64 9.34 2.64
C VAL A 101 -12.64 10.28 3.28
N TYR A 102 -11.36 10.14 2.91
CA TYR A 102 -10.26 10.93 3.46
C TYR A 102 -10.26 12.33 2.85
N GLU A 103 -10.33 13.35 3.71
CA GLU A 103 -10.49 14.74 3.28
C GLU A 103 -9.32 15.24 2.41
N LYS A 104 -8.10 14.79 2.74
CA LYS A 104 -6.85 15.25 2.10
C LYS A 104 -6.54 14.61 0.74
N SER A 105 -7.13 13.46 0.44
CA SER A 105 -6.80 12.68 -0.76
C SER A 105 -8.00 12.26 -1.59
N GLY A 106 -9.21 12.36 -1.03
CA GLY A 106 -10.41 11.75 -1.61
C GLY A 106 -10.37 10.21 -1.60
N ALA A 107 -9.45 9.60 -0.85
CA ALA A 107 -9.39 8.15 -0.74
C ALA A 107 -10.67 7.60 -0.12
N ILE A 108 -11.07 6.41 -0.56
CA ILE A 108 -12.29 5.74 -0.11
C ILE A 108 -11.91 4.47 0.63
N TRP A 109 -12.45 4.31 1.83
CA TRP A 109 -12.45 3.07 2.58
C TRP A 109 -13.89 2.61 2.77
N TYR A 110 -14.24 1.45 2.21
CA TYR A 110 -15.52 0.79 2.40
C TYR A 110 -15.27 -0.56 3.06
N VAL A 111 -16.08 -0.93 4.06
CA VAL A 111 -15.93 -2.20 4.77
C VAL A 111 -17.25 -2.69 5.38
N ILE A 112 -17.43 -4.00 5.44
CA ILE A 112 -18.42 -4.68 6.29
C ILE A 112 -17.65 -5.28 7.47
N PRO A 113 -17.57 -4.60 8.64
CA PRO A 113 -16.66 -5.02 9.72
C PRO A 113 -16.91 -6.43 10.23
N SER A 114 -18.15 -6.91 10.22
CA SER A 114 -18.49 -8.27 10.65
C SER A 114 -17.99 -9.37 9.71
N LYS A 115 -17.55 -9.01 8.48
CA LYS A 115 -17.09 -9.95 7.45
C LYS A 115 -15.64 -9.70 7.03
N MET A 116 -15.05 -8.57 7.41
CA MET A 116 -13.65 -8.24 7.17
C MET A 116 -12.78 -8.91 8.24
N ASP A 117 -11.73 -9.62 7.81
CA ASP A 117 -10.79 -10.33 8.69
C ASP A 117 -11.46 -11.24 9.75
N PRO A 118 -12.36 -12.15 9.33
CA PRO A 118 -13.09 -12.99 10.27
C PRO A 118 -12.16 -13.98 10.99
N VAL A 119 -12.45 -14.26 12.25
CA VAL A 119 -11.87 -15.42 12.94
C VAL A 119 -12.66 -16.66 12.57
N VAL A 120 -11.98 -17.67 12.01
CA VAL A 120 -12.62 -18.86 11.42
C VAL A 120 -12.09 -20.16 12.02
N ASP A 121 -12.98 -21.13 12.18
CA ASP A 121 -12.63 -22.50 12.62
C ASP A 121 -12.44 -23.47 11.45
N MET A 122 -12.79 -23.06 10.23
CA MET A 122 -12.66 -23.81 8.98
C MET A 122 -12.41 -22.88 7.80
N GLN A 123 -11.86 -23.42 6.70
CA GLN A 123 -11.58 -22.66 5.48
C GLN A 123 -12.88 -22.08 4.89
N PRO A 124 -12.98 -20.75 4.74
CA PRO A 124 -14.09 -20.12 4.02
C PRO A 124 -14.17 -20.57 2.56
N ASN A 125 -15.38 -20.53 2.01
CA ASN A 125 -15.67 -20.76 0.61
C ASN A 125 -15.33 -19.51 -0.20
N LEU A 126 -14.04 -19.36 -0.50
CA LEU A 126 -13.51 -18.28 -1.33
C LEU A 126 -13.58 -18.65 -2.82
N PRO A 127 -13.82 -17.68 -3.72
CA PRO A 127 -13.80 -17.93 -5.16
C PRO A 127 -12.38 -18.27 -5.66
N ASP A 128 -12.31 -18.87 -6.85
CA ASP A 128 -11.07 -18.93 -7.63
C ASP A 128 -10.65 -17.53 -8.14
N ASP A 129 -9.41 -17.42 -8.62
CA ASP A 129 -8.81 -16.15 -9.01
C ASP A 129 -9.57 -15.42 -10.13
N GLU A 130 -10.05 -16.13 -11.14
CA GLU A 130 -10.81 -15.53 -12.25
C GLU A 130 -12.17 -15.02 -11.78
N THR A 131 -12.85 -15.80 -10.94
CA THR A 131 -14.13 -15.40 -10.33
C THR A 131 -13.94 -14.22 -9.38
N ALA A 132 -12.89 -14.23 -8.55
CA ALA A 132 -12.53 -13.14 -7.66
C ALA A 132 -12.27 -11.85 -8.44
N LYS A 133 -11.44 -11.92 -9.48
CA LYS A 133 -11.16 -10.79 -10.36
C LYS A 133 -12.43 -10.22 -10.99
N LYS A 134 -13.33 -11.09 -11.48
CA LYS A 134 -14.61 -10.68 -12.05
C LYS A 134 -15.49 -9.96 -11.02
N ILE A 135 -15.67 -10.53 -9.83
CA ILE A 135 -16.45 -9.94 -8.73
C ILE A 135 -15.91 -8.55 -8.37
N ALA A 136 -14.59 -8.43 -8.19
CA ALA A 136 -13.95 -7.16 -7.88
C ALA A 136 -14.12 -6.12 -8.98
N THR A 137 -13.95 -6.51 -10.24
CA THR A 137 -14.11 -5.61 -11.39
C THR A 137 -15.56 -5.11 -11.49
N ASP A 138 -16.54 -6.03 -11.41
CA ASP A 138 -17.96 -5.70 -11.48
C ASP A 138 -18.37 -4.75 -10.35
N PHE A 139 -17.88 -5.00 -9.12
CA PHE A 139 -18.10 -4.12 -7.98
C PHE A 139 -17.55 -2.71 -8.23
N LEU A 140 -16.29 -2.59 -8.67
CA LEU A 140 -15.67 -1.30 -8.96
C LEU A 140 -16.39 -0.55 -10.09
N VAL A 141 -16.88 -1.24 -11.11
CA VAL A 141 -17.70 -0.63 -12.18
C VAL A 141 -19.03 -0.14 -11.62
N SER A 142 -19.76 -0.96 -10.86
CA SER A 142 -21.07 -0.60 -10.31
C SER A 142 -21.02 0.56 -9.33
N THR A 143 -19.91 0.71 -8.60
CA THR A 143 -19.67 1.78 -7.63
C THR A 143 -18.99 3.00 -8.24
N ASN A 144 -18.74 3.00 -9.55
CA ASN A 144 -17.98 4.02 -10.28
C ASN A 144 -16.61 4.31 -9.63
N CYS A 145 -15.94 3.25 -9.19
CA CYS A 145 -14.65 3.29 -8.51
C CYS A 145 -13.51 2.66 -9.31
N LEU A 146 -13.76 2.14 -10.52
CA LEU A 146 -12.73 1.61 -11.43
C LEU A 146 -12.08 2.74 -12.25
N PRO A 147 -10.83 3.14 -11.97
CA PRO A 147 -10.14 4.15 -12.76
C PRO A 147 -9.79 3.61 -14.16
N GLN A 148 -9.84 4.47 -15.18
CA GLN A 148 -9.52 4.09 -16.57
C GLN A 148 -8.07 3.63 -16.74
N ASP A 149 -7.14 4.17 -15.95
CA ASP A 149 -5.72 3.86 -15.98
C ASP A 149 -5.33 2.68 -15.08
N SER A 150 -6.31 2.05 -14.42
CA SER A 150 -6.06 0.90 -13.56
C SER A 150 -5.80 -0.37 -14.37
N LYS A 151 -4.84 -1.16 -13.90
CA LYS A 151 -4.51 -2.48 -14.43
C LYS A 151 -4.61 -3.49 -13.30
N PHE A 152 -5.19 -4.66 -13.57
CA PHE A 152 -5.11 -5.78 -12.64
C PHE A 152 -3.63 -6.09 -12.34
N ASN A 153 -3.31 -6.30 -11.05
CA ASN A 153 -1.97 -6.62 -10.61
C ASN A 153 -1.88 -8.08 -10.15
N GLU A 154 -2.55 -8.41 -9.05
CA GLU A 154 -2.43 -9.70 -8.37
C GLU A 154 -3.64 -9.97 -7.48
N ILE A 155 -3.75 -11.22 -7.02
CA ILE A 155 -4.66 -11.64 -5.96
C ILE A 155 -3.81 -12.17 -4.80
N VAL A 156 -4.07 -11.67 -3.60
CA VAL A 156 -3.36 -12.08 -2.38
C VAL A 156 -4.37 -12.50 -1.32
N ALA A 157 -4.15 -13.64 -0.68
CA ALA A 157 -4.98 -14.08 0.43
C ALA A 157 -4.51 -13.48 1.75
N ASP A 158 -5.44 -12.93 2.52
CA ASP A 158 -5.25 -12.70 3.95
C ASP A 158 -5.38 -14.02 4.69
N GLN A 159 -4.55 -14.22 5.72
CA GLN A 159 -4.42 -15.51 6.40
C GLN A 159 -4.62 -15.41 7.91
N GLN A 160 -5.42 -16.33 8.45
CA GLN A 160 -5.42 -16.66 9.87
C GLN A 160 -4.45 -17.82 10.10
N ILE A 161 -3.42 -17.58 10.91
CA ILE A 161 -2.41 -18.59 11.27
C ILE A 161 -2.51 -18.94 12.76
N THR A 162 -2.55 -20.23 13.06
CA THR A 162 -2.35 -20.75 14.42
C THR A 162 -0.99 -21.41 14.49
N ALA A 163 -0.15 -20.98 15.44
CA ALA A 163 1.18 -21.51 15.66
C ALA A 163 1.34 -22.04 17.10
N GLU A 164 2.27 -22.98 17.29
CA GLU A 164 2.63 -23.48 18.61
C GLU A 164 3.35 -22.39 19.42
N LYS A 165 2.91 -22.17 20.65
CA LYS A 165 3.49 -21.11 21.48
C LYS A 165 4.96 -21.41 21.81
N GLY A 166 5.85 -20.48 21.47
CA GLY A 166 7.29 -20.59 21.75
C GLY A 166 8.07 -21.32 20.66
N THR A 167 7.43 -21.69 19.55
CA THR A 167 8.08 -22.14 18.33
C THR A 167 7.49 -21.39 17.13
N ASP A 168 8.21 -21.29 16.01
CA ASP A 168 7.66 -20.72 14.77
C ASP A 168 6.86 -21.77 13.96
N LYS A 169 6.46 -22.87 14.59
CA LYS A 169 5.79 -23.97 13.93
C LYS A 169 4.32 -23.65 13.72
N VAL A 170 3.94 -23.45 12.46
CA VAL A 170 2.54 -23.33 12.04
C VAL A 170 1.81 -24.67 12.23
N ILE A 171 0.71 -24.63 12.97
CA ILE A 171 -0.19 -25.77 13.20
C ILE A 171 -1.31 -25.77 12.16
N GLN A 172 -1.81 -24.58 11.82
CA GLN A 172 -2.96 -24.40 10.94
C GLN A 172 -2.92 -23.04 10.28
N SER A 173 -3.39 -22.96 9.04
CA SER A 173 -3.54 -21.72 8.29
C SER A 173 -4.84 -21.78 7.48
N TYR A 174 -5.59 -20.68 7.48
CA TYR A 174 -6.79 -20.49 6.68
C TYR A 174 -6.67 -19.20 5.89
N ASN A 175 -7.00 -19.24 4.60
CA ASN A 175 -7.20 -18.02 3.81
C ASN A 175 -8.56 -17.46 4.20
N THR A 176 -8.62 -16.24 4.74
CA THR A 176 -9.86 -15.65 5.27
C THR A 176 -10.56 -14.75 4.26
N THR A 177 -9.78 -14.00 3.50
CA THR A 177 -10.25 -13.01 2.52
C THR A 177 -9.29 -12.97 1.33
N LEU A 178 -9.77 -12.72 0.12
CA LEU A 178 -8.93 -12.42 -1.04
C LEU A 178 -8.88 -10.92 -1.31
N GLN A 179 -7.67 -10.38 -1.48
CA GLN A 179 -7.42 -9.02 -1.95
C GLN A 179 -7.16 -9.05 -3.45
N VAL A 180 -8.10 -8.55 -4.24
CA VAL A 180 -7.90 -8.29 -5.67
C VAL A 180 -7.29 -6.90 -5.82
N ARG A 181 -6.04 -6.83 -6.25
CA ARG A 181 -5.25 -5.59 -6.29
C ARG A 181 -5.08 -5.09 -7.71
N TYR A 182 -5.16 -3.77 -7.85
CA TYR A 182 -4.92 -3.04 -9.08
C TYR A 182 -3.77 -2.06 -8.88
N GLN A 183 -3.06 -1.78 -9.97
CA GLN A 183 -1.94 -0.86 -10.03
C GLN A 183 -2.11 0.14 -11.17
N ARG A 184 -1.30 1.20 -11.17
CA ARG A 184 -1.22 2.15 -12.27
C ARG A 184 0.21 2.41 -12.68
N GLU A 185 0.33 2.82 -13.93
CA GLU A 185 1.52 3.42 -14.51
C GLU A 185 1.12 4.76 -15.10
N ILE A 186 2.00 5.75 -15.00
CA ILE A 186 1.83 7.02 -15.69
C ILE A 186 2.88 7.07 -16.80
N ASN A 187 2.43 7.07 -18.06
CA ASN A 187 3.32 7.01 -19.23
C ASN A 187 4.34 5.86 -19.18
N GLY A 188 3.90 4.68 -18.73
CA GLY A 188 4.74 3.49 -18.60
C GLY A 188 5.67 3.47 -17.38
N ILE A 189 5.65 4.51 -16.54
CA ILE A 189 6.41 4.56 -15.29
C ILE A 189 5.51 4.07 -14.13
N PRO A 190 5.94 3.07 -13.35
CA PRO A 190 5.14 2.53 -12.25
C PRO A 190 4.90 3.57 -11.15
N VAL A 191 3.70 3.54 -10.55
CA VAL A 191 3.38 4.39 -9.40
C VAL A 191 3.31 3.55 -8.13
N VAL A 192 4.19 3.86 -7.19
CA VAL A 192 4.42 3.17 -5.92
C VAL A 192 4.01 4.03 -4.73
N GLY A 193 4.18 3.47 -3.53
CA GLY A 193 3.82 4.10 -2.27
C GLY A 193 2.39 3.79 -1.82
N PRO A 194 2.04 4.19 -0.59
CA PRO A 194 0.74 3.94 0.01
C PRO A 194 -0.40 4.71 -0.69
N GLY A 195 -0.08 5.77 -1.44
CA GLY A 195 -1.04 6.58 -2.19
C GLY A 195 -1.44 6.06 -3.57
N SER A 196 -0.96 4.86 -3.94
CA SER A 196 -1.22 4.21 -5.23
C SER A 196 -1.80 2.81 -4.99
N LYS A 197 -2.96 2.76 -4.32
CA LYS A 197 -3.57 1.49 -3.87
C LYS A 197 -5.03 1.43 -4.28
N LEU A 198 -5.39 0.40 -5.03
CA LEU A 198 -6.77 0.02 -5.29
C LEU A 198 -6.90 -1.48 -5.02
N LYS A 199 -7.68 -1.83 -4.01
CA LYS A 199 -7.93 -3.22 -3.64
C LYS A 199 -9.38 -3.44 -3.25
N VAL A 200 -9.91 -4.58 -3.69
CA VAL A 200 -11.24 -5.09 -3.30
C VAL A 200 -11.02 -6.36 -2.50
N PHE A 201 -11.75 -6.48 -1.40
CA PHE A 201 -11.68 -7.61 -0.48
C PHE A 201 -12.89 -8.51 -0.69
N ILE A 202 -12.65 -9.79 -0.94
CA ILE A 202 -13.67 -10.80 -1.19
C ILE A 202 -13.62 -11.83 -0.08
N GLY A 203 -14.69 -11.92 0.69
CA GLY A 203 -14.83 -12.85 1.81
C GLY A 203 -15.61 -14.11 1.42
N ASP A 204 -16.08 -14.80 2.45
CA ASP A 204 -16.84 -16.04 2.33
C ASP A 204 -18.06 -15.90 1.42
N ASN A 205 -18.37 -16.98 0.67
CA ASN A 205 -19.48 -17.05 -0.27
C ASN A 205 -19.49 -15.92 -1.32
N ASN A 206 -18.30 -15.58 -1.82
CA ASN A 206 -18.10 -14.65 -2.94
C ASN A 206 -18.55 -13.19 -2.67
N GLY A 207 -18.74 -12.80 -1.41
CA GLY A 207 -19.18 -11.46 -1.06
C GLY A 207 -18.04 -10.45 -1.06
N VAL A 208 -18.26 -9.25 -1.61
CA VAL A 208 -17.36 -8.11 -1.39
C VAL A 208 -17.53 -7.63 0.06
N VAL A 209 -16.46 -7.69 0.84
CA VAL A 209 -16.43 -7.33 2.26
C VAL A 209 -15.69 -6.03 2.54
N GLY A 210 -14.98 -5.49 1.53
CA GLY A 210 -14.33 -4.19 1.65
C GLY A 210 -13.71 -3.70 0.34
N MET A 211 -13.32 -2.43 0.33
CA MET A 211 -12.58 -1.78 -0.73
C MET A 211 -11.72 -0.66 -0.15
N PHE A 212 -10.46 -0.58 -0.56
CA PHE A 212 -9.60 0.58 -0.32
C PHE A 212 -9.14 1.17 -1.65
N LYS A 213 -9.42 2.46 -1.86
CA LYS A 213 -9.03 3.22 -3.05
C LYS A 213 -8.33 4.50 -2.64
N VAL A 214 -7.03 4.57 -2.87
CA VAL A 214 -6.24 5.82 -2.91
C VAL A 214 -5.78 6.00 -4.35
N TRP A 215 -6.47 6.88 -5.07
CA TRP A 215 -6.26 7.06 -6.51
C TRP A 215 -6.53 8.51 -6.86
N ARG A 216 -5.51 9.35 -6.71
CA ARG A 216 -5.61 10.78 -7.01
C ARG A 216 -5.50 10.99 -8.52
N ASP A 217 -6.38 11.83 -9.05
CA ASP A 217 -6.31 12.30 -10.43
C ASP A 217 -5.03 13.11 -10.64
N VAL A 218 -4.38 12.91 -11.79
CA VAL A 218 -3.12 13.57 -12.14
C VAL A 218 -3.25 14.29 -13.48
N MET A 219 -2.58 15.42 -13.61
CA MET A 219 -2.49 16.19 -14.85
C MET A 219 -1.01 16.44 -15.20
N PRO A 220 -0.60 16.31 -16.47
CA PRO A 220 0.77 16.64 -16.87
C PRO A 220 1.11 18.08 -16.52
N ASP A 221 2.29 18.29 -15.96
CA ASP A 221 2.81 19.60 -15.61
C ASP A 221 4.09 19.89 -16.42
N ILE A 222 5.26 19.89 -15.77
CA ILE A 222 6.55 20.25 -16.38
C ILE A 222 7.51 19.06 -16.48
N ASN A 223 8.54 19.16 -17.33
CA ASN A 223 9.69 18.26 -17.25
C ASN A 223 10.70 18.85 -16.27
N ILE A 224 11.22 18.03 -15.36
CA ILE A 224 12.27 18.43 -14.42
C ILE A 224 13.52 17.58 -14.61
N LYS A 225 14.67 18.14 -14.23
CA LYS A 225 15.93 17.39 -14.16
C LYS A 225 15.91 16.43 -12.96
N ILE A 226 16.45 15.24 -13.14
CA ILE A 226 16.61 14.23 -12.09
C ILE A 226 18.09 13.86 -11.92
N LYS A 227 18.43 13.40 -10.71
CA LYS A 227 19.72 12.80 -10.37
C LYS A 227 19.97 11.58 -11.26
N THR A 228 21.23 11.26 -11.52
CA THR A 228 21.57 10.02 -12.23
C THR A 228 21.31 8.81 -11.32
N PRO A 229 21.12 7.61 -11.89
CA PRO A 229 20.97 6.38 -11.11
C PRO A 229 22.16 6.10 -10.17
N GLU A 230 23.38 6.46 -10.58
CA GLU A 230 24.59 6.31 -9.77
C GLU A 230 24.52 7.20 -8.53
N LYS A 231 24.08 8.45 -8.69
CA LYS A 231 23.91 9.37 -7.57
C LYS A 231 22.79 8.88 -6.64
N ALA A 232 21.67 8.42 -7.17
CA ALA A 232 20.59 7.86 -6.36
C ALA A 232 21.02 6.60 -5.58
N TYR A 233 21.87 5.75 -6.17
CA TYR A 233 22.47 4.62 -5.45
C TYR A 233 23.40 5.10 -4.34
N SER A 234 24.26 6.09 -4.58
CA SER A 234 25.10 6.70 -3.53
C SER A 234 24.24 7.24 -2.38
N ASP A 235 23.15 7.93 -2.71
CA ASP A 235 22.21 8.48 -1.72
C ASP A 235 21.56 7.36 -0.90
N LEU A 236 21.20 6.23 -1.52
CA LEU A 236 20.70 5.05 -0.82
C LEU A 236 21.71 4.55 0.23
N VAL A 237 22.97 4.39 -0.18
CA VAL A 237 24.05 3.87 0.70
C VAL A 237 24.34 4.84 1.84
N GLU A 238 24.30 6.15 1.58
CA GLU A 238 24.57 7.21 2.55
C GLU A 238 23.37 7.53 3.45
N GLY A 239 22.17 7.05 3.10
CA GLY A 239 20.92 7.39 3.80
C GLY A 239 20.40 8.79 3.49
N ASN A 240 20.77 9.35 2.35
CA ASN A 240 20.34 10.67 1.87
C ASN A 240 19.08 10.56 1.00
N ASP A 241 18.21 11.57 1.04
CA ASP A 241 17.02 11.69 0.18
C ASP A 241 16.10 10.44 0.15
N ILE A 242 16.07 9.69 1.27
CA ILE A 242 15.23 8.51 1.44
C ILE A 242 13.77 8.93 1.63
N VAL A 243 12.86 8.38 0.84
CA VAL A 243 11.43 8.72 0.90
C VAL A 243 10.77 8.15 2.15
N LEU A 244 11.01 6.87 2.41
CA LEU A 244 10.66 6.19 3.65
C LEU A 244 11.85 5.36 4.11
N PRO A 245 12.29 5.49 5.37
CA PRO A 245 13.35 4.65 5.89
C PRO A 245 12.82 3.21 5.96
N VAL A 246 13.17 2.40 4.96
CA VAL A 246 12.86 0.97 4.96
C VAL A 246 13.97 0.27 5.71
N ARG A 247 13.59 -0.31 6.85
CA ARG A 247 14.49 -1.14 7.64
C ARG A 247 14.70 -2.47 6.93
N ALA A 248 15.94 -2.78 6.60
CA ALA A 248 16.35 -4.15 6.34
C ALA A 248 16.57 -4.81 7.70
N ASP A 249 15.91 -5.95 7.95
CA ASP A 249 16.08 -6.72 9.19
C ASP A 249 17.32 -7.65 9.16
N GLY A 250 18.25 -7.37 8.25
CA GLY A 250 19.54 -8.06 8.12
C GLY A 250 20.69 -7.06 7.98
N ASP A 251 21.90 -7.61 7.88
CA ASP A 251 23.13 -6.82 7.89
C ASP A 251 23.50 -6.31 6.48
N LYS A 252 22.98 -6.97 5.44
CA LYS A 252 23.31 -6.67 4.05
C LYS A 252 22.08 -6.71 3.15
N VAL A 253 22.06 -5.82 2.16
CA VAL A 253 21.08 -5.80 1.07
C VAL A 253 21.81 -5.96 -0.26
N ILE A 254 21.41 -6.95 -1.05
CA ILE A 254 21.88 -7.17 -2.42
C ILE A 254 20.85 -6.58 -3.38
N ILE A 255 21.16 -5.42 -3.97
CA ILE A 255 20.32 -4.73 -4.94
C ILE A 255 20.42 -5.43 -6.29
N LYS A 256 19.28 -5.90 -6.78
CA LYS A 256 19.13 -6.67 -8.02
C LYS A 256 18.45 -5.89 -9.14
N ASN A 257 17.59 -4.94 -8.79
CA ASN A 257 16.83 -4.17 -9.76
C ASN A 257 16.67 -2.72 -9.32
N VAL A 258 16.91 -1.80 -10.24
CA VAL A 258 16.74 -0.36 -10.03
C VAL A 258 15.90 0.20 -11.17
N THR A 259 14.80 0.87 -10.83
CA THR A 259 13.87 1.45 -11.80
C THR A 259 13.41 2.83 -11.39
N LEU A 260 13.12 3.68 -12.37
CA LEU A 260 12.41 4.94 -12.11
C LEU A 260 10.93 4.64 -11.82
N GLY A 261 10.35 5.37 -10.87
CA GLY A 261 8.96 5.28 -10.48
C GLY A 261 8.41 6.63 -10.03
N TYR A 262 7.13 6.63 -9.70
CA TYR A 262 6.45 7.76 -9.08
C TYR A 262 5.93 7.38 -7.70
N TRP A 263 6.13 8.24 -6.72
CA TRP A 263 5.67 8.06 -5.36
C TRP A 263 4.39 8.85 -5.09
N MET A 264 3.44 8.18 -4.43
CA MET A 264 2.22 8.77 -3.91
C MET A 264 2.13 8.60 -2.40
N GLU A 265 1.92 9.73 -1.71
CA GLU A 265 1.75 9.80 -0.26
C GLU A 265 0.47 9.12 0.21
N PRO A 266 0.40 8.62 1.46
CA PRO A 266 -0.75 7.91 2.00
C PRO A 266 -2.04 8.74 2.01
N ALA A 267 -3.17 8.07 2.26
CA ALA A 267 -4.51 8.65 2.17
C ALA A 267 -4.74 9.87 3.08
N ASP A 268 -4.09 9.92 4.22
CA ASP A 268 -4.18 10.96 5.24
C ASP A 268 -3.22 12.13 5.02
N LYS A 269 -2.43 12.10 3.94
CA LYS A 269 -1.54 13.19 3.55
C LYS A 269 -2.02 13.91 2.31
N GLU A 270 -1.84 15.22 2.34
CA GLU A 270 -1.95 16.07 1.16
C GLU A 270 -0.72 15.86 0.29
N GLN A 271 -0.92 15.94 -1.02
CA GLN A 271 0.15 15.87 -1.99
C GLN A 271 -0.27 16.71 -3.19
N THR A 272 0.58 17.65 -3.59
CA THR A 272 0.30 18.55 -4.72
C THR A 272 0.89 18.04 -6.03
N ASN A 273 2.00 17.32 -5.97
CA ASN A 273 2.70 16.79 -7.13
C ASN A 273 3.07 15.33 -6.94
N VAL A 274 3.04 14.57 -8.04
CA VAL A 274 3.59 13.22 -8.10
C VAL A 274 5.11 13.30 -7.99
N LEU A 275 5.71 12.54 -7.07
CA LEU A 275 7.14 12.67 -6.75
C LEU A 275 7.94 11.58 -7.48
N PRO A 276 8.93 11.91 -8.33
CA PRO A 276 9.71 10.90 -9.02
C PRO A 276 10.73 10.29 -8.05
N VAL A 277 10.88 8.98 -8.11
CA VAL A 277 11.74 8.20 -7.22
C VAL A 277 12.49 7.12 -7.98
N TYR A 278 13.67 6.77 -7.50
CA TYR A 278 14.32 5.51 -7.84
C TYR A 278 13.84 4.44 -6.86
N ILE A 279 13.36 3.33 -7.41
CA ILE A 279 12.94 2.14 -6.68
C ILE A 279 14.07 1.13 -6.74
N PHE A 280 14.56 0.73 -5.56
CA PHE A 280 15.65 -0.24 -5.39
C PHE A 280 15.07 -1.53 -4.84
N LYS A 281 15.14 -2.62 -5.60
CA LYS A 281 14.67 -3.95 -5.18
C LYS A 281 15.83 -4.93 -5.07
N GLY A 282 15.77 -5.77 -4.05
CA GLY A 282 16.85 -6.69 -3.74
C GLY A 282 16.50 -7.71 -2.68
N ASP A 283 17.51 -8.45 -2.25
CA ASP A 283 17.40 -9.43 -1.17
C ASP A 283 18.10 -8.92 0.09
N VAL A 284 17.48 -9.14 1.25
CA VAL A 284 18.08 -8.95 2.56
C VAL A 284 18.79 -10.23 2.97
N ILE A 285 20.02 -10.07 3.44
CA ILE A 285 20.90 -11.13 3.93
C ILE A 285 21.17 -10.89 5.41
N ASP A 286 20.98 -11.93 6.23
CA ASP A 286 21.25 -11.90 7.67
C ASP A 286 22.75 -11.99 8.00
N SER A 287 23.06 -11.88 9.29
CA SER A 287 24.43 -11.95 9.83
C SER A 287 25.14 -13.29 9.56
N ASN A 288 24.40 -14.36 9.25
CA ASN A 288 24.97 -15.66 8.89
C ASN A 288 25.16 -15.81 7.38
N GLY A 289 24.92 -14.75 6.59
CA GLY A 289 25.01 -14.78 5.13
C GLY A 289 23.82 -15.47 4.46
N LYS A 290 22.69 -15.66 5.17
CA LYS A 290 21.50 -16.34 4.64
C LYS A 290 20.44 -15.32 4.21
N TYR A 291 19.73 -15.63 3.13
CA TYR A 291 18.52 -14.91 2.73
C TYR A 291 17.51 -14.81 3.88
N SER A 292 17.08 -13.59 4.18
CA SER A 292 16.12 -13.28 5.26
C SER A 292 14.89 -12.52 4.78
N GLY A 293 14.87 -12.00 3.56
CA GLY A 293 13.68 -11.34 3.00
C GLY A 293 13.95 -10.57 1.72
N GLN A 294 12.89 -9.94 1.21
CA GLN A 294 12.97 -8.99 0.11
C GLN A 294 13.18 -7.57 0.64
N TYR A 295 13.91 -6.77 -0.12
CA TYR A 295 14.11 -5.34 0.11
C TYR A 295 13.44 -4.53 -1.00
N GLU A 296 12.75 -3.46 -0.62
CA GLU A 296 12.26 -2.43 -1.52
C GLU A 296 12.48 -1.06 -0.88
N GLY A 297 13.40 -0.27 -1.44
CA GLY A 297 13.76 1.07 -0.99
C GLY A 297 13.45 2.15 -2.02
N TYR A 298 13.29 3.38 -1.57
CA TYR A 298 12.91 4.50 -2.41
C TYR A 298 13.78 5.72 -2.12
N VAL A 299 14.38 6.29 -3.17
CA VAL A 299 15.17 7.52 -3.10
C VAL A 299 14.54 8.55 -4.02
N TYR A 300 14.38 9.79 -3.56
CA TYR A 300 13.88 10.86 -4.45
C TYR A 300 14.80 11.03 -5.65
N ALA A 301 14.21 11.18 -6.84
CA ALA A 301 14.97 11.41 -8.07
C ALA A 301 15.38 12.88 -8.21
N THR A 302 14.80 13.81 -7.45
CA THR A 302 15.15 15.24 -7.46
C THR A 302 16.28 15.56 -6.49
N GLU A 303 17.14 16.53 -6.84
CA GLU A 303 18.17 17.04 -5.91
C GLU A 303 17.52 17.84 -4.75
N GLY A 304 17.96 17.59 -3.51
CA GLY A 304 17.60 18.39 -2.33
C GLY A 304 16.30 18.03 -1.63
N GLY A 305 15.55 17.03 -2.12
CA GLY A 305 14.22 16.69 -1.61
C GLY A 305 13.17 17.79 -1.85
N LEU A 306 11.92 17.39 -2.04
CA LEU A 306 10.69 18.21 -2.23
C LEU A 306 10.82 19.69 -2.67
N ILE A 307 10.34 19.97 -3.89
CA ILE A 307 9.89 21.30 -4.36
C ILE A 307 8.58 21.66 -3.63
#